data_AF-A0AAW5J6C8-F1
#
_entry.id   AF-A0AAW5J6C8-F1
#
_cell.length_a   1.000
_cell.length_b   1.000
_cell.length_c   1.000
_cell.angle_alpha   90.00
_cell.angle_beta   90.00
_cell.angle_gamma   90.00
#
_symmetry.space_group_name_H-M   'P 1'
#
loop_
_entity.id
_entity.type
_entity.pdbx_description
1 polymer ?
#
loop_
_entity_poly.entity_id
_entity_poly.type
_entity_poly.pdbx_seq_one_letter_code
_entity_poly.pdbx_strand_id
1 'polypeptide(L)'
;MAYQTSIDTDGSAQQGRKVIKDTLQMLGQLTISMEEATRGIEALDSQSQVIGTIIKTISGIAEQTNLLALNAAIEAARAGEQGRGFAVVADEVRQLASRTTKAAEEIVNVVKTNQSLASDAVGVIVRSTEQASEALVLANDADRVIQEIQQGANTVVRAVSRFVDQRSS
;
A
#
# COMPACT_ATOMS: atom_id res chain seq x y z
N MET A 1 -50.84 -1.20 20.99
CA MET A 1 -49.93 -1.87 20.04
C MET A 1 -49.20 -0.87 19.16
N ALA A 2 -49.86 -0.09 18.29
CA ALA A 2 -49.20 0.87 17.39
C ALA A 2 -48.22 1.87 18.07
N TYR A 3 -48.59 2.38 19.26
CA TYR A 3 -47.71 3.23 20.08
C TYR A 3 -46.40 2.53 20.45
N GLN A 4 -46.50 1.33 21.05
CA GLN A 4 -45.34 0.55 21.47
C GLN A 4 -44.47 0.17 20.26
N THR A 5 -45.08 -0.31 19.17
CA THR A 5 -44.35 -0.64 17.93
C THR A 5 -43.58 0.57 17.38
N SER A 6 -44.13 1.77 17.51
CA SER A 6 -43.45 2.99 17.04
C SER A 6 -42.29 3.39 17.97
N ILE A 7 -42.41 3.18 19.29
CA ILE A 7 -41.29 3.34 20.22
C ILE A 7 -40.17 2.35 19.88
N ASP A 8 -40.50 1.07 19.66
CA ASP A 8 -39.52 0.05 19.34
C ASP A 8 -38.84 0.32 17.98
N THR A 9 -39.60 0.88 17.02
CA THR A 9 -39.10 1.30 15.71
C THR A 9 -38.16 2.51 15.84
N ASP A 10 -38.49 3.52 16.65
CA ASP A 10 -37.61 4.66 16.92
C ASP A 10 -36.30 4.20 17.59
N GLY A 11 -36.39 3.31 18.59
CA GLY A 11 -35.21 2.72 19.23
C GLY A 11 -34.33 1.94 18.23
N SER A 12 -34.94 1.13 17.37
CA SER A 12 -34.23 0.39 16.32
C SER A 12 -33.58 1.32 15.28
N ALA A 13 -34.26 2.39 14.90
CA ALA A 13 -33.74 3.41 14.00
C ALA A 13 -32.55 4.15 14.64
N GLN A 14 -32.65 4.56 15.91
CA GLN A 14 -31.53 5.18 16.64
C GLN A 14 -30.29 4.28 16.66
N GLN A 15 -30.48 2.99 16.95
CA GLN A 15 -29.40 2.01 16.94
C GLN A 15 -28.80 1.85 15.53
N GLY A 16 -29.64 1.78 14.50
CA GLY A 16 -29.19 1.71 13.10
C GLY A 16 -28.36 2.92 12.70
N ARG A 17 -28.78 4.14 13.06
CA ARG A 17 -28.00 5.36 12.81
C ARG A 17 -26.65 5.36 13.52
N LYS A 18 -26.59 4.84 14.75
CA LYS A 18 -25.32 4.70 15.47
C LYS A 18 -24.37 3.80 14.69
N VAL A 19 -24.84 2.64 14.24
CA VAL A 19 -24.02 1.71 13.44
C VAL A 19 -23.54 2.38 12.15
N ILE A 20 -24.40 3.13 11.46
CA ILE A 20 -24.00 3.85 10.24
C ILE A 20 -22.95 4.93 10.52
N LYS A 21 -23.11 5.72 11.59
CA LYS A 21 -22.09 6.70 12.01
C LYS A 21 -20.75 6.04 12.30
N ASP A 22 -20.76 4.92 13.02
CA ASP A 22 -19.54 4.15 13.33
C ASP A 22 -18.89 3.64 12.03
N THR A 23 -19.69 3.19 11.04
CA THR A 23 -19.22 2.79 9.71
C THR A 23 -18.61 3.97 8.92
N LEU A 24 -19.27 5.14 8.90
CA LEU A 24 -18.77 6.33 8.21
C LEU A 24 -17.41 6.77 8.79
N GLN A 25 -17.26 6.72 10.13
CA GLN A 25 -15.99 7.01 10.78
C GLN A 25 -14.90 6.00 10.38
N MET A 26 -15.23 4.71 10.36
CA MET A 26 -14.31 3.65 9.96
C MET A 26 -13.84 3.80 8.51
N LEU A 27 -14.76 4.15 7.59
CA LEU A 27 -14.42 4.42 6.19
C LEU A 27 -13.51 5.64 6.04
N GLY A 28 -13.76 6.72 6.79
CA GLY A 28 -12.86 7.88 6.80
C GLY A 28 -11.45 7.52 7.28
N GLN A 29 -11.34 6.71 8.34
CA GLN A 29 -10.05 6.24 8.81
C GLN A 29 -9.37 5.29 7.81
N LEU A 30 -10.15 4.45 7.12
CA LEU A 30 -9.64 3.55 6.07
C LEU A 30 -9.01 4.35 4.93
N THR A 31 -9.66 5.42 4.46
CA THR A 31 -9.10 6.31 3.42
C THR A 31 -7.77 6.91 3.85
N ILE A 32 -7.66 7.42 5.09
CA ILE A 32 -6.40 7.96 5.62
C ILE A 32 -5.30 6.89 5.63
N SER A 33 -5.61 5.68 6.12
CA SER A 33 -4.65 4.57 6.15
C SER A 33 -4.20 4.16 4.75
N MET A 34 -5.08 4.24 3.76
CA MET A 34 -4.75 3.97 2.35
C MET A 34 -3.81 5.04 1.77
N GLU A 35 -4.05 6.32 2.08
CA GLU A 35 -3.14 7.41 1.68
C GLU A 35 -1.75 7.28 2.33
N GLU A 36 -1.69 6.85 3.58
CA GLU A 36 -0.42 6.53 4.27
C GLU A 36 0.31 5.36 3.61
N ALA A 37 -0.42 4.28 3.28
CA ALA A 37 0.14 3.13 2.59
C ALA A 37 0.71 3.50 1.21
N THR A 38 -0.03 4.31 0.43
CA THR A 38 0.45 4.82 -0.87
C THR A 38 1.76 5.58 -0.73
N ARG A 39 1.85 6.52 0.22
CA ARG A 39 3.10 7.27 0.48
C ARG A 39 4.27 6.35 0.85
N GLY A 40 4.01 5.33 1.66
CA GLY A 40 5.03 4.34 2.03
C GLY A 40 5.53 3.54 0.84
N ILE A 41 4.64 3.17 -0.08
CA ILE A 41 4.99 2.41 -1.30
C ILE A 41 5.71 3.29 -2.32
N GLU A 42 5.30 4.55 -2.48
CA GLU A 42 6.01 5.51 -3.32
C GLU A 42 7.45 5.75 -2.82
N ALA A 43 7.63 5.85 -1.50
CA ALA A 43 8.96 5.94 -0.91
C ALA A 43 9.80 4.67 -1.17
N LEU A 44 9.18 3.48 -1.13
CA LEU A 44 9.84 2.22 -1.48
C LEU A 44 10.25 2.16 -2.95
N ASP A 45 9.41 2.65 -3.87
CA ASP A 45 9.75 2.73 -5.30
C ASP A 45 10.94 3.66 -5.53
N SER A 46 10.90 4.86 -4.95
CA SER A 46 12.01 5.82 -5.00
C SER A 46 13.31 5.22 -4.45
N GLN A 47 13.25 4.54 -3.31
CA GLN A 47 14.43 3.89 -2.73
C GLN A 47 14.95 2.76 -3.64
N SER A 48 14.07 2.02 -4.31
CA SER A 48 14.43 0.98 -5.27
C SER A 48 15.15 1.56 -6.50
N GLN A 49 14.71 2.73 -6.99
CA GLN A 49 15.39 3.45 -8.07
C GLN A 49 16.80 3.91 -7.66
N VAL A 50 16.97 4.39 -6.43
CA VAL A 50 18.28 4.75 -5.87
C VAL A 50 19.20 3.52 -5.82
N ILE A 51 18.70 2.38 -5.32
CA ILE A 51 19.46 1.13 -5.30
C ILE A 51 19.86 0.73 -6.73
N GLY A 52 18.95 0.82 -7.70
CA GLY A 52 19.26 0.52 -9.10
C GLY A 52 20.42 1.38 -9.66
N THR A 53 20.51 2.65 -9.25
CA THR A 53 21.61 3.55 -9.65
C THR A 53 22.93 3.17 -9.01
N ILE A 54 22.92 2.81 -7.72
CA ILE A 54 24.11 2.33 -7.00
C ILE A 54 24.63 1.05 -7.65
N ILE A 55 23.73 0.12 -7.98
CA ILE A 55 24.10 -1.17 -8.58
C ILE A 55 24.68 -0.99 -9.98
N LYS A 56 24.15 -0.07 -10.80
CA LYS A 56 24.79 0.29 -12.09
C LYS A 56 26.23 0.77 -11.90
N THR A 57 26.49 1.56 -10.86
CA THR A 57 27.83 2.04 -10.53
C THR A 57 28.74 0.87 -10.14
N ILE A 58 28.26 -0.05 -9.30
CA ILE A 58 28.99 -1.26 -8.88
C ILE A 58 29.32 -2.15 -10.08
N SER A 59 28.36 -2.40 -10.98
CA SER A 59 28.59 -3.15 -12.21
C SER A 59 29.67 -2.50 -13.07
N GLY A 60 29.66 -1.17 -13.23
CA GLY A 60 30.69 -0.44 -13.95
C GLY A 60 32.07 -0.56 -13.30
N ILE A 61 32.16 -0.48 -11.97
CA ILE A 61 33.42 -0.68 -11.23
C ILE A 61 33.94 -2.11 -11.43
N ALA A 62 33.06 -3.11 -11.37
CA ALA A 62 33.43 -4.51 -11.58
C ALA A 62 33.95 -4.74 -13.00
N GLU A 63 33.30 -4.18 -14.01
CA GLU A 63 33.74 -4.28 -15.41
C GLU A 63 35.11 -3.59 -15.64
N GLN A 64 35.32 -2.41 -15.06
CA GLN A 64 36.62 -1.73 -15.09
C GLN A 64 37.71 -2.54 -14.37
N THR A 65 37.38 -3.11 -13.21
CA THR A 65 38.30 -3.97 -12.44
C THR A 65 38.68 -5.22 -13.26
N ASN A 66 37.71 -5.81 -13.96
CA ASN A 66 37.94 -6.95 -14.85
C ASN A 66 38.88 -6.59 -16.01
N LEU A 67 38.72 -5.41 -16.62
CA LEU A 67 39.61 -4.92 -17.69
C LEU A 67 41.02 -4.61 -17.16
N LEU A 68 41.14 -4.01 -15.98
CA LEU A 68 42.42 -3.75 -15.33
C LEU A 68 43.17 -5.05 -15.01
N ALA A 69 42.45 -6.05 -14.48
CA ALA A 69 42.99 -7.37 -14.21
C ALA A 69 43.47 -8.08 -15.49
N LEU A 70 42.70 -7.96 -16.58
CA LEU A 70 43.10 -8.50 -17.89
C LEU A 70 44.41 -7.86 -18.39
N ASN A 71 44.53 -6.53 -18.31
CA ASN A 71 45.76 -5.84 -18.70
C ASN A 71 46.95 -6.27 -17.83
N ALA A 72 46.75 -6.44 -16.52
CA ALA A 72 47.77 -6.93 -15.62
C ALA A 72 48.21 -8.37 -15.95
N ALA A 73 47.27 -9.26 -16.31
CA ALA A 73 47.57 -10.61 -16.75
C ALA A 73 48.39 -10.64 -18.05
N ILE A 74 48.08 -9.76 -19.01
CA ILE A 74 48.86 -9.60 -20.26
C ILE A 74 50.29 -9.15 -19.96
N GLU A 75 50.47 -8.15 -19.10
CA GLU A 75 51.80 -7.65 -18.77
C GLU A 75 52.61 -8.67 -17.95
N ALA A 76 51.95 -9.42 -17.06
CA ALA A 76 52.56 -10.52 -16.33
C ALA A 76 53.05 -11.62 -17.27
N ALA A 77 52.28 -11.99 -18.29
CA ALA A 77 52.71 -12.95 -19.31
C ALA A 77 53.92 -12.43 -20.10
N ARG A 78 53.97 -11.12 -20.37
CA ARG A 78 55.09 -10.47 -21.08
C ARG A 78 56.39 -10.48 -20.26
N ALA A 79 56.29 -10.39 -18.93
CA ALA A 79 57.44 -10.47 -18.01
C ALA A 79 58.00 -11.90 -17.83
N GLY A 80 57.36 -12.92 -18.41
CA GLY A 80 57.81 -14.31 -18.35
C GLY A 80 57.84 -14.86 -16.92
N GLU A 81 58.94 -15.52 -16.53
CA GLU A 81 59.07 -16.14 -15.20
C GLU A 81 58.98 -15.12 -14.05
N GLN A 82 59.39 -13.87 -14.25
CA GLN A 82 59.31 -12.82 -13.22
C GLN A 82 57.87 -12.36 -12.98
N GLY A 83 56.96 -12.58 -13.93
CA GLY A 83 55.56 -12.18 -13.86
C GLY A 83 54.62 -13.24 -13.27
N ARG A 84 55.10 -14.45 -12.97
CA ARG A 84 54.26 -15.58 -12.55
C ARG A 84 53.38 -15.28 -11.34
N GLY A 85 53.93 -14.63 -10.31
CA GLY A 85 53.17 -14.26 -9.11
C GLY A 85 52.08 -13.21 -9.41
N PHE A 86 52.39 -12.25 -10.28
CA PHE A 86 51.42 -11.23 -10.71
C PHE A 86 50.30 -11.82 -11.57
N ALA A 87 50.59 -12.82 -12.40
CA ALA A 87 49.58 -13.50 -13.21
C ALA A 87 48.50 -14.18 -12.34
N VAL A 88 48.90 -14.86 -11.26
CA VAL A 88 47.95 -15.50 -10.33
C VAL A 88 47.05 -14.49 -9.64
N VAL A 89 47.62 -13.37 -9.19
CA VAL A 89 46.84 -12.29 -8.56
C VAL A 89 45.87 -11.65 -9.56
N ALA A 90 46.33 -11.41 -10.79
CA ALA A 90 45.48 -10.85 -11.84
C ALA A 90 44.28 -11.76 -12.16
N ASP A 91 44.47 -13.07 -12.24
CA ASP A 91 43.39 -14.03 -12.45
C ASP A 91 42.38 -14.05 -11.28
N GLU A 92 42.86 -13.98 -10.03
CA GLU A 92 41.97 -13.93 -8.86
C GLU A 92 41.13 -12.65 -8.84
N VAL A 93 41.74 -11.49 -9.13
CA VAL A 93 41.02 -10.21 -9.24
C VAL A 93 39.97 -10.29 -10.35
N ARG A 94 40.29 -10.93 -11.48
CA ARG A 94 39.35 -11.12 -12.60
C ARG A 94 38.15 -11.97 -12.19
N GLN A 95 38.39 -13.08 -11.47
CA GLN A 95 37.31 -13.92 -10.95
C GLN A 95 36.43 -13.16 -9.95
N LEU A 96 37.03 -12.36 -9.07
CA LEU A 96 36.30 -11.56 -8.09
C LEU A 96 35.41 -10.52 -8.79
N ALA A 97 35.94 -9.82 -9.79
CA ALA A 97 35.20 -8.86 -10.60
C ALA A 97 34.01 -9.52 -11.32
N SER A 98 34.20 -10.70 -11.92
CA SER A 98 33.13 -11.47 -12.55
C SER A 98 32.02 -11.86 -11.56
N ARG A 99 32.39 -12.32 -10.35
CA ARG A 99 31.44 -12.64 -9.28
C ARG A 99 30.67 -11.40 -8.82
N THR A 100 31.33 -10.25 -8.72
CA THR A 100 30.68 -8.97 -8.38
C THR A 100 29.66 -8.57 -9.44
N THR A 101 29.98 -8.68 -10.73
CA THR A 101 29.04 -8.39 -11.83
C THR A 101 27.81 -9.27 -11.73
N LYS A 102 27.98 -10.58 -11.52
CA LYS A 102 26.86 -11.52 -11.40
C LYS A 102 25.96 -11.19 -10.20
N ALA A 103 26.55 -10.88 -9.04
CA ALA A 103 25.79 -10.46 -7.87
C ALA A 103 25.03 -9.15 -8.10
N ALA A 104 25.63 -8.20 -8.82
CA ALA A 104 24.98 -6.96 -9.19
C ALA A 104 23.76 -7.21 -10.12
N GLU A 105 23.87 -8.13 -11.09
CA GLU A 105 22.75 -8.54 -11.94
C GLU A 105 21.59 -9.16 -11.15
N GLU A 106 21.90 -10.02 -10.17
CA GLU A 106 20.90 -10.61 -9.28
C GLU A 106 20.15 -9.52 -8.49
N ILE A 107 20.87 -8.51 -7.97
CA ILE A 107 20.26 -7.38 -7.26
C ILE A 107 19.40 -6.53 -8.21
N VAL A 108 19.80 -6.31 -9.46
CA VAL A 108 18.96 -5.61 -10.46
C VAL A 108 17.62 -6.32 -10.63
N ASN A 109 17.61 -7.66 -10.65
CA ASN A 109 16.37 -8.42 -10.77
C ASN A 109 15.48 -8.27 -9.53
N VAL A 110 16.07 -8.28 -8.33
CA VAL A 110 15.35 -8.01 -7.08
C VAL A 110 14.74 -6.60 -7.09
N VAL A 111 15.50 -5.58 -7.49
CA VAL A 111 15.02 -4.19 -7.61
C VAL A 111 13.84 -4.10 -8.58
N LYS A 112 13.93 -4.70 -9.77
CA LYS A 112 12.82 -4.73 -10.73
C LYS A 112 11.57 -5.41 -10.17
N THR A 113 11.76 -6.49 -9.43
CA THR A 113 10.66 -7.21 -8.78
C THR A 113 9.99 -6.33 -7.74
N ASN A 114 10.76 -5.63 -6.90
CA ASN A 114 10.24 -4.71 -5.90
C ASN A 114 9.45 -3.56 -6.54
N GLN A 115 9.93 -3.01 -7.66
CA GLN A 115 9.21 -1.96 -8.41
C GLN A 115 7.86 -2.47 -8.94
N SER A 116 7.82 -3.69 -9.48
CA SER A 116 6.57 -4.31 -9.92
C SER A 116 5.60 -4.49 -8.75
N LEU A 117 6.07 -5.06 -7.64
CA LEU A 117 5.27 -5.28 -6.44
C LEU A 117 4.74 -3.96 -5.85
N ALA A 118 5.55 -2.91 -5.85
CA ALA A 118 5.14 -1.57 -5.44
C ALA A 118 4.01 -1.04 -6.34
N SER A 119 4.17 -1.13 -7.67
CA SER A 119 3.13 -0.71 -8.63
C SER A 119 1.83 -1.49 -8.45
N ASP A 120 1.90 -2.80 -8.26
CA ASP A 120 0.73 -3.65 -8.04
C ASP A 120 0.01 -3.28 -6.74
N ALA A 121 0.77 -3.01 -5.67
CA ALA A 121 0.23 -2.60 -4.39
C ALA A 121 -0.48 -1.23 -4.47
N VAL A 122 0.07 -0.25 -5.19
CA VAL A 122 -0.61 1.02 -5.48
C VAL A 122 -1.93 0.76 -6.21
N GLY A 123 -1.93 -0.11 -7.23
CA GLY A 123 -3.13 -0.48 -7.96
C GLY A 123 -4.22 -1.09 -7.07
N VAL A 124 -3.86 -1.91 -6.08
CA VAL A 124 -4.80 -2.44 -5.07
C VAL A 124 -5.36 -1.31 -4.21
N ILE A 125 -4.50 -0.42 -3.71
CA ILE A 125 -4.91 0.70 -2.84
C ILE A 125 -5.88 1.64 -3.56
N VAL A 126 -5.64 1.96 -4.82
CA VAL A 126 -6.54 2.79 -5.62
C VAL A 126 -7.93 2.16 -5.70
N ARG A 127 -8.01 0.87 -6.06
CA ARG A 127 -9.30 0.14 -6.09
C ARG A 127 -9.98 0.10 -4.72
N SER A 128 -9.21 -0.13 -3.65
CA SER A 128 -9.76 -0.13 -2.28
C SER A 128 -10.27 1.25 -1.86
N THR A 129 -9.64 2.33 -2.33
CA THR A 129 -10.08 3.71 -2.08
C THR A 129 -11.38 4.01 -2.81
N GLU A 130 -11.52 3.58 -4.06
CA GLU A 130 -12.76 3.68 -4.82
C GLU A 130 -13.90 2.93 -4.12
N GLN A 131 -13.66 1.69 -3.70
CA GLN A 131 -14.65 0.89 -2.96
C GLN A 131 -15.05 1.53 -1.62
N ALA A 132 -14.10 2.12 -0.89
CA ALA A 132 -14.39 2.85 0.33
C ALA A 132 -15.25 4.09 0.07
N SER A 133 -15.00 4.80 -1.04
CA SER A 133 -15.82 5.94 -1.48
C SER A 133 -17.25 5.51 -1.83
N GLU A 134 -17.43 4.40 -2.55
CA GLU A 134 -18.76 3.86 -2.84
C GLU A 134 -19.49 3.45 -1.56
N ALA A 135 -18.80 2.76 -0.65
CA ALA A 135 -19.36 2.40 0.65
C ALA A 135 -19.79 3.62 1.47
N LEU A 136 -19.06 4.74 1.36
CA LEU A 136 -19.40 6.00 2.01
C LEU A 136 -20.73 6.57 1.47
N VAL A 137 -20.93 6.53 0.14
CA VAL A 137 -22.19 6.97 -0.49
C VAL A 137 -23.36 6.11 0.01
N LEU A 138 -23.21 4.78 -0.03
CA LEU A 138 -24.24 3.85 0.43
C LEU A 138 -24.57 4.03 1.92
N ALA A 139 -23.57 4.25 2.76
CA ALA A 139 -23.77 4.51 4.18
C ALA A 139 -24.52 5.82 4.44
N ASN A 140 -24.25 6.89 3.67
CA ASN A 140 -25.00 8.14 3.77
C ASN A 140 -26.46 7.98 3.33
N ASP A 141 -26.72 7.24 2.24
CA ASP A 141 -28.08 6.92 1.82
C ASP A 141 -28.84 6.12 2.87
N ALA A 142 -28.17 5.15 3.50
CA ALA A 142 -28.75 4.40 4.60
C ALA A 142 -29.05 5.30 5.82
N ASP A 143 -28.18 6.26 6.19
CA ASP A 143 -28.48 7.19 7.30
C ASP A 143 -29.72 8.01 6.98
N ARG A 144 -29.87 8.49 5.74
CA ARG A 144 -31.07 9.23 5.30
C ARG A 144 -32.34 8.39 5.44
N VAL A 145 -32.34 7.15 4.96
CA VAL A 145 -33.50 6.25 5.07
C VAL A 145 -33.85 5.97 6.54
N ILE A 146 -32.85 5.76 7.40
CA ILE A 146 -33.11 5.53 8.81
C ILE A 146 -33.63 6.80 9.51
N GLN A 147 -33.17 7.99 9.13
CA GLN A 147 -33.74 9.25 9.61
C GLN A 147 -35.23 9.38 9.24
N GLU A 148 -35.61 9.01 8.01
CA GLU A 148 -37.01 9.00 7.57
C GLU A 148 -37.86 8.01 8.41
N ILE A 149 -37.34 6.81 8.66
CA ILE A 149 -37.99 5.81 9.54
C ILE A 149 -38.18 6.36 10.95
N GLN A 150 -37.13 6.98 11.51
CA GLN A 150 -37.16 7.58 12.84
C GLN A 150 -38.22 8.69 12.93
N GLN A 151 -38.30 9.54 11.91
CA GLN A 151 -39.27 10.63 11.85
C GLN A 151 -40.70 10.11 11.70
N GLY A 152 -40.91 9.05 10.91
CA GLY A 152 -42.19 8.36 10.78
C GLY A 152 -42.67 7.78 12.12
N ALA A 153 -41.80 7.03 12.80
CA ALA A 153 -42.07 6.45 14.11
C ALA A 153 -42.46 7.53 15.15
N ASN A 154 -41.68 8.60 15.26
CA ASN A 154 -41.96 9.73 16.16
C ASN A 154 -43.27 10.45 15.84
N THR A 155 -43.66 10.48 14.56
CA THR A 155 -44.95 11.07 14.16
C THR A 155 -46.12 10.22 14.63
N VAL A 156 -46.02 8.89 14.54
CA VAL A 156 -47.05 7.97 15.05
C VAL A 156 -47.14 8.05 16.58
N VAL A 157 -46.01 8.05 17.30
CA VAL A 157 -45.98 8.23 18.77
C VAL A 157 -46.73 9.49 19.17
N ARG A 158 -46.40 10.64 18.57
CA ARG A 158 -47.04 11.94 18.86
C ARG A 158 -48.53 11.97 18.48
N ALA A 159 -48.94 11.27 17.43
CA ALA A 159 -50.34 11.20 17.04
C ALA A 159 -51.16 10.39 18.05
N VAL A 160 -50.65 9.23 18.48
CA VAL A 160 -51.34 8.37 19.43
C VAL A 160 -51.40 9.00 20.83
N SER A 161 -50.32 9.65 21.30
CA SER A 161 -50.34 10.38 22.59
C SER A 161 -51.43 11.44 22.63
N ARG A 162 -51.56 12.26 21.58
CA ARG A 162 -52.61 13.28 21.48
C ARG A 162 -54.02 12.70 21.54
N PHE A 163 -54.25 11.54 20.92
CA PHE A 163 -55.55 10.85 20.98
C PHE A 163 -55.88 10.32 22.38
N VAL A 164 -54.87 9.85 23.12
CA VAL A 164 -55.07 9.37 24.50
C VAL A 164 -55.41 10.56 25.42
N ASP A 165 -54.69 11.66 25.30
CA ASP A 165 -54.90 12.87 26.13
C ASP A 165 -56.27 13.54 25.87
N GLN A 166 -56.78 13.48 24.65
CA GLN A 166 -58.13 13.97 24.32
C GLN A 166 -59.25 13.09 24.87
N ARG A 167 -58.97 11.82 25.21
CA ARG A 167 -59.96 10.88 25.75
C ARG A 167 -60.01 10.88 27.27
N SER A 168 -58.98 11.42 27.92
CA SER A 168 -58.86 11.58 29.37
C SER A 168 -59.31 12.96 29.88
N SER A 169 -59.75 13.85 28.98
CA SER A 169 -60.44 15.12 29.27
C SER A 169 -61.93 15.00 28.98
#